data_AF-A0A493R166-F1
#
_entry.id   AF-A0A493R166-F1
#
_cell.length_a   1.000
_cell.length_b   1.000
_cell.length_c   1.000
_cell.angle_alpha   90.00
_cell.angle_beta   90.00
_cell.angle_gamma   90.00
#
_symmetry.space_group_name_H-M   'P 1'
#
loop_
_entity.id
_entity.type
_entity.pdbx_description
1 polymer ?
#
loop_
_entity_poly.entity_id
_entity_poly.type
_entity_poly.pdbx_seq_one_letter_code
_entity_poly.pdbx_strand_id
1 'polypeptide(L)'
;MADEIGVPVKGAWGQAVAAVALVAGLGVGLWAFGDQSSADSAHPSPAACSGGEPGETHTTSRKASGHVSGAQLCTALNRRDLAELLGTPGESAKEAGGSGGSVKYAGGKEFDTPSARVEFTTYTVSLTATYDHRPVTRFSALLGDDQPHRKVLGHPAILYSDRTIGVSFRLDGSDTKSGPGVPARTVIVARDARDSGDSYELTLWRADGGVPDDATLLGVAEKVLPAIPGWPAGG
;
A
#
# COMPACT_ATOMS: atom_id res chain seq x y z
N MET A 1 -48.65 -13.52 -58.99
CA MET A 1 -48.51 -14.79 -58.26
C MET A 1 -47.54 -14.54 -57.12
N ALA A 2 -47.99 -14.75 -55.88
CA ALA A 2 -47.32 -14.98 -54.57
C ALA A 2 -45.87 -14.47 -54.33
N ASP A 3 -45.44 -13.93 -53.18
CA ASP A 3 -45.90 -14.16 -51.80
C ASP A 3 -45.46 -13.04 -50.81
N GLU A 4 -46.10 -13.02 -49.63
CA GLU A 4 -46.01 -12.09 -48.49
C GLU A 4 -44.71 -12.16 -47.64
N ILE A 5 -44.17 -11.02 -47.17
CA ILE A 5 -44.20 -10.38 -45.82
C ILE A 5 -43.21 -10.88 -44.75
N GLY A 6 -42.46 -9.90 -44.21
CA GLY A 6 -41.90 -9.95 -42.87
C GLY A 6 -40.98 -8.75 -42.55
N VAL A 7 -41.54 -7.55 -42.38
CA VAL A 7 -40.84 -6.45 -41.69
C VAL A 7 -41.28 -6.45 -40.22
N PRO A 8 -40.42 -6.00 -39.29
CA PRO A 8 -40.89 -4.87 -38.50
C PRO A 8 -39.92 -3.71 -38.61
N VAL A 9 -40.50 -2.59 -39.04
CA VAL A 9 -39.86 -1.28 -39.23
C VAL A 9 -39.30 -0.81 -37.88
N LYS A 10 -37.97 -0.71 -37.76
CA LYS A 10 -37.33 -0.06 -36.61
C LYS A 10 -37.32 1.45 -36.83
N GLY A 11 -38.35 2.12 -36.34
CA GLY A 11 -38.42 3.57 -36.29
C GLY A 11 -37.31 4.14 -35.39
N ALA A 12 -36.72 5.25 -35.84
CA ALA A 12 -35.66 6.02 -35.18
C ALA A 12 -36.02 6.58 -33.78
N TRP A 13 -37.18 6.23 -33.23
CA TRP A 13 -37.63 6.59 -31.88
C TRP A 13 -37.39 5.49 -30.83
N GLY A 14 -37.08 4.26 -31.24
CA GLY A 14 -36.81 3.17 -30.29
C GLY A 14 -35.47 3.31 -29.54
N GLN A 15 -34.48 3.98 -30.14
CA GLN A 15 -33.17 4.20 -29.51
C GLN A 15 -33.16 5.32 -28.47
N ALA A 16 -33.99 6.36 -28.65
CA ALA A 16 -34.07 7.47 -27.69
C ALA A 16 -34.70 7.04 -26.36
N VAL A 17 -35.72 6.18 -26.40
CA VAL A 17 -36.41 5.69 -25.19
C VAL A 17 -35.52 4.72 -24.40
N ALA A 18 -34.73 3.88 -25.08
CA ALA A 18 -33.79 2.97 -24.42
C ALA A 18 -32.67 3.72 -23.66
N ALA A 19 -32.16 4.82 -24.24
CA ALA A 19 -31.13 5.64 -23.61
C ALA A 19 -31.65 6.36 -22.35
N VAL A 20 -32.87 6.91 -22.38
CA VAL A 20 -33.47 7.60 -21.22
C VAL A 20 -33.80 6.61 -20.09
N ALA A 21 -34.27 5.39 -20.43
CA ALA A 21 -34.52 4.35 -19.44
C ALA A 21 -33.22 3.89 -18.73
N LEU A 22 -32.11 3.80 -19.46
CA LEU A 22 -30.79 3.47 -18.88
C LEU A 22 -30.27 4.58 -17.96
N VAL A 23 -30.39 5.86 -18.33
CA VAL A 23 -29.95 6.99 -17.49
C VAL A 23 -30.82 7.13 -16.24
N ALA A 24 -32.14 6.93 -16.35
CA ALA A 24 -33.04 6.93 -15.20
C ALA A 24 -32.78 5.74 -14.25
N GLY A 25 -32.53 4.55 -14.80
CA GLY A 25 -32.16 3.36 -14.02
C GLY A 25 -30.82 3.52 -13.29
N LEU A 26 -29.82 4.10 -13.96
CA LEU A 26 -28.52 4.40 -13.34
C LEU A 26 -28.62 5.49 -12.27
N GLY A 27 -29.44 6.52 -12.47
CA GLY A 27 -29.67 7.58 -11.49
C GLY A 27 -30.32 7.07 -10.19
N VAL A 28 -31.34 6.21 -10.30
CA VAL A 28 -32.00 5.60 -9.12
C VAL A 28 -31.07 4.58 -8.43
N GLY A 29 -30.31 3.80 -9.21
CA GLY A 29 -29.31 2.89 -8.66
C GLY A 29 -28.24 3.63 -7.86
N LEU A 30 -27.74 4.76 -8.34
CA LEU A 30 -26.71 5.54 -7.66
C LEU A 30 -27.25 6.29 -6.43
N TRP A 31 -28.52 6.73 -6.46
CA TRP A 31 -29.14 7.41 -5.32
C TRP A 31 -29.44 6.43 -4.16
N ALA A 32 -29.84 5.19 -4.46
CA ALA A 32 -30.05 4.16 -3.45
C ALA A 32 -28.75 3.69 -2.74
N PHE A 33 -27.59 3.85 -3.39
CA PHE A 33 -26.27 3.62 -2.78
C PHE A 33 -25.72 4.85 -2.04
N GLY A 34 -26.21 6.06 -2.34
CA GLY A 34 -25.74 7.31 -1.76
C GLY A 34 -26.23 7.57 -0.32
N ASP A 35 -27.39 7.01 0.05
CA ASP A 35 -28.04 7.29 1.34
C ASP A 35 -27.57 6.42 2.52
N GLN A 36 -26.59 5.52 2.32
CA GLN A 36 -26.05 4.68 3.40
C GLN A 36 -24.85 5.28 4.15
N SER A 37 -24.47 6.53 3.89
CA SER A 37 -23.35 7.20 4.56
C SER A 37 -23.79 8.44 5.32
N SER A 38 -24.70 8.27 6.28
CA SER A 38 -24.86 9.22 7.38
C SER A 38 -24.67 8.45 8.68
N ALA A 39 -23.45 8.46 9.20
CA ALA A 39 -23.12 8.02 10.54
C ALA A 39 -22.22 9.07 11.21
N ASP A 40 -22.88 9.81 12.10
CA ASP A 40 -22.43 10.48 13.32
C ASP A 40 -21.01 11.04 13.49
N SER A 41 -21.00 12.27 13.98
CA SER A 41 -19.86 13.00 14.51
C SER A 41 -19.33 12.34 15.79
N ALA A 42 -18.47 11.33 15.63
CA ALA A 42 -17.54 10.86 16.64
C ALA A 42 -16.18 10.72 15.96
N HIS A 43 -15.10 11.14 16.65
CA HIS A 43 -13.74 11.16 16.12
C HIS A 43 -13.45 9.92 15.26
N PRO A 44 -12.98 10.06 14.00
CA PRO A 44 -12.80 8.94 13.09
C PRO A 44 -11.87 7.90 13.74
N SER A 45 -12.42 6.72 14.02
CA SER A 45 -11.63 5.57 14.44
C SER A 45 -10.60 5.26 13.35
N PRO A 46 -9.36 4.89 13.69
CA PRO A 46 -8.36 4.51 12.70
C PRO A 46 -8.94 3.47 11.74
N ALA A 47 -8.64 3.60 10.45
CA ALA A 47 -9.01 2.60 9.46
C ALA A 47 -8.64 1.20 9.98
N ALA A 48 -9.59 0.28 9.99
CA ALA A 48 -9.32 -1.07 10.47
C ALA A 48 -8.36 -1.78 9.51
N CYS A 49 -7.35 -2.46 10.05
CA CYS A 49 -6.46 -3.30 9.26
C CYS A 49 -7.25 -4.47 8.67
N SER A 50 -7.79 -4.29 7.46
CA SER A 50 -8.33 -5.41 6.71
C SER A 50 -7.15 -6.25 6.20
N GLY A 51 -7.18 -7.55 6.49
CA GLY A 51 -6.34 -8.48 5.76
C GLY A 51 -6.86 -8.50 4.33
N GLY A 52 -6.07 -8.02 3.37
CA GLY A 52 -6.44 -8.09 1.96
C GLY A 52 -6.87 -9.52 1.60
N GLU A 53 -7.85 -9.62 0.69
CA GLU A 53 -8.31 -10.91 0.20
C GLU A 53 -7.10 -11.77 -0.19
N PRO A 54 -7.03 -13.03 0.28
CA PRO A 54 -5.99 -13.92 -0.18
C PRO A 54 -6.13 -14.05 -1.69
N GLY A 55 -5.23 -13.44 -2.45
CA GLY A 55 -5.08 -13.71 -3.87
C GLY A 55 -5.13 -15.22 -4.06
N GLU A 56 -5.90 -15.68 -5.05
CA GLU A 56 -6.24 -17.08 -5.29
C GLU A 56 -5.00 -17.94 -5.59
N THR A 57 -4.22 -18.27 -4.57
CA THR A 57 -3.36 -19.46 -4.42
C THR A 57 -2.58 -19.30 -3.12
N HIS A 58 -2.35 -20.42 -2.40
CA HIS A 58 -1.54 -20.53 -1.17
C HIS A 58 -2.24 -20.25 0.17
N THR A 59 -3.46 -20.77 0.37
CA THR A 59 -4.09 -20.85 1.70
C THR A 59 -3.59 -22.01 2.58
N THR A 60 -2.64 -22.85 2.12
CA THR A 60 -2.18 -24.01 2.90
C THR A 60 -0.78 -23.86 3.52
N SER A 61 0.04 -22.89 3.12
CA SER A 61 1.43 -22.77 3.62
C SER A 61 1.64 -21.69 4.70
N ARG A 62 0.66 -20.82 4.95
CA ARG A 62 0.86 -19.59 5.75
C ARG A 62 1.06 -19.79 7.25
N LYS A 63 0.65 -20.93 7.82
CA LYS A 63 0.71 -21.15 9.28
C LYS A 63 2.06 -21.69 9.77
N ALA A 64 2.96 -22.08 8.87
CA ALA A 64 4.16 -22.86 9.22
C ALA A 64 5.50 -22.12 9.05
N SER A 65 5.56 -20.97 8.38
CA SER A 65 6.84 -20.34 8.01
C SER A 65 7.49 -19.46 9.09
N GLY A 66 6.79 -19.14 10.19
CA GLY A 66 7.32 -18.19 11.18
C GLY A 66 7.51 -16.76 10.64
N HIS A 67 7.01 -16.48 9.43
CA HIS A 67 6.99 -15.16 8.81
C HIS A 67 5.79 -14.35 9.31
N VAL A 68 5.95 -13.03 9.44
CA VAL A 68 4.83 -12.15 9.75
C VAL A 68 3.91 -11.97 8.56
N SER A 69 2.61 -11.89 8.80
CA SER A 69 1.60 -11.61 7.78
C SER A 69 1.43 -10.10 7.55
N GLY A 70 0.86 -9.72 6.40
CA GLY A 70 0.51 -8.31 6.12
C GLY A 70 -0.43 -7.71 7.17
N ALA A 71 -1.36 -8.49 7.72
CA ALA A 71 -2.24 -8.02 8.80
C ALA A 71 -1.48 -7.71 10.10
N GLN A 72 -0.46 -8.52 10.45
CA GLN A 72 0.41 -8.25 11.59
C GLN A 72 1.27 -7.01 11.36
N LEU A 73 1.80 -6.83 10.14
CA LEU A 73 2.51 -5.60 9.77
C LEU A 73 1.60 -4.36 9.85
N CYS A 74 0.36 -4.47 9.37
CA CYS A 74 -0.61 -3.38 9.46
C CYS A 74 -0.93 -3.04 10.91
N THR A 75 -1.11 -4.05 11.76
CA THR A 75 -1.35 -3.85 13.19
C THR A 75 -0.17 -3.13 13.87
N ALA A 76 1.06 -3.49 13.51
CA ALA A 76 2.26 -2.83 14.02
C ALA A 76 2.41 -1.38 13.51
N LEU A 77 2.00 -1.13 12.25
CA LEU A 77 2.12 0.17 11.61
C LEU A 77 1.00 1.14 12.00
N ASN A 78 -0.26 0.70 12.00
CA ASN A 78 -1.46 1.51 12.23
C ASN A 78 -1.67 1.84 13.72
N ARG A 79 -0.68 2.53 14.29
CA ARG A 79 -0.66 2.97 15.68
C ARG A 79 -1.40 4.30 15.84
N ARG A 80 -1.97 4.52 17.02
CA ARG A 80 -2.68 5.77 17.36
C ARG A 80 -1.78 7.00 17.36
N ASP A 81 -0.51 6.84 17.71
CA ASP A 81 0.49 7.92 17.75
C ASP A 81 1.23 8.12 16.41
N LEU A 82 0.89 7.36 15.36
CA LEU A 82 1.59 7.46 14.08
C LEU A 82 1.48 8.88 13.47
N ALA A 83 0.31 9.51 13.55
CA ALA A 83 0.12 10.88 13.06
C ALA A 83 0.99 11.90 13.82
N GLU A 84 1.16 11.72 15.13
CA GLU A 84 2.05 12.56 15.95
C GLU A 84 3.52 12.36 15.55
N LEU A 85 3.94 11.12 15.32
CA LEU A 85 5.29 10.79 14.84
C LEU A 85 5.59 11.40 13.47
N LEU A 86 4.58 11.52 12.61
CA LEU A 86 4.67 12.14 11.29
C LEU A 86 4.64 13.68 11.33
N GLY A 87 4.45 14.28 12.51
CA GLY A 87 4.33 15.74 12.64
C GLY A 87 2.99 16.30 12.18
N THR A 88 1.96 15.45 12.07
CA THR A 88 0.58 15.83 11.70
C THR A 88 -0.40 15.46 12.81
N PRO A 89 -0.22 16.00 14.05
CA PRO A 89 -1.08 15.66 15.17
C PRO A 89 -2.54 15.99 14.86
N GLY A 90 -3.44 15.05 15.18
CA GLY A 90 -4.87 15.16 14.92
C GLY A 90 -5.33 14.60 13.56
N GLU A 91 -4.41 14.23 12.66
CA GLU A 91 -4.81 13.46 11.47
C GLU A 91 -5.18 12.02 11.84
N SER A 92 -6.25 11.51 11.21
CA SER A 92 -6.66 10.10 11.29
C SER A 92 -6.30 9.38 9.99
N ALA A 93 -5.91 8.11 10.10
CA ALA A 93 -5.70 7.26 8.94
C ALA A 93 -7.01 7.11 8.14
N LYS A 94 -6.97 7.46 6.86
CA LYS A 94 -8.05 7.27 5.90
C LYS A 94 -8.16 5.81 5.50
N GLU A 95 -7.02 5.18 5.27
CA GLU A 95 -6.93 3.78 4.87
C GLU A 95 -5.81 3.09 5.62
N ALA A 96 -6.02 1.82 5.96
CA ALA A 96 -5.00 0.96 6.54
C ALA A 96 -5.26 -0.47 6.08
N GLY A 97 -4.24 -1.12 5.54
CA GLY A 97 -4.39 -2.46 4.99
C GLY A 97 -3.10 -3.24 5.01
N GLY A 98 -3.23 -4.56 5.15
CA GLY A 98 -2.13 -5.51 5.02
C GLY A 98 -2.34 -6.41 3.81
N SER A 99 -1.27 -6.74 3.09
CA SER A 99 -1.31 -7.67 1.97
C SER A 99 -0.24 -8.77 2.11
N GLY A 100 -0.54 -9.94 1.57
CA GLY A 100 0.44 -11.00 1.37
C GLY A 100 1.00 -10.89 -0.04
N GLY A 101 2.17 -10.27 -0.19
CA GLY A 101 2.89 -10.22 -1.46
C GLY A 101 3.92 -11.35 -1.57
N SER A 102 4.38 -11.58 -2.78
CA SER A 102 5.57 -12.38 -3.06
C SER A 102 6.36 -11.77 -4.21
N VAL A 103 7.67 -11.99 -4.23
CA VAL A 103 8.56 -11.59 -5.31
C VAL A 103 9.28 -12.80 -5.87
N LYS A 104 9.40 -12.86 -7.20
CA LYS A 104 10.11 -13.92 -7.90
C LYS A 104 11.37 -13.35 -8.54
N TYR A 105 12.54 -13.83 -8.11
CA TYR A 105 13.82 -13.38 -8.67
C TYR A 105 14.19 -14.11 -9.97
N ALA A 106 15.15 -13.54 -10.70
CA ALA A 106 15.84 -14.21 -11.80
C ALA A 106 16.47 -15.52 -11.28
N GLY A 107 15.94 -16.66 -11.72
CA GLY A 107 16.22 -17.99 -11.15
C GLY A 107 14.96 -18.71 -10.67
N GLY A 108 13.81 -18.04 -10.69
CA GLY A 108 12.50 -18.65 -10.44
C GLY A 108 12.16 -18.89 -8.98
N LYS A 109 13.09 -18.61 -8.06
CA LYS A 109 12.84 -18.65 -6.61
C LYS A 109 11.93 -17.50 -6.21
N GLU A 110 10.85 -17.86 -5.52
CA GLU A 110 9.86 -16.95 -4.98
C GLU A 110 10.06 -16.78 -3.48
N PHE A 111 9.85 -15.56 -2.99
CA PHE A 111 10.00 -15.19 -1.60
C PHE A 111 8.78 -14.38 -1.16
N ASP A 112 8.29 -14.65 0.05
CA ASP A 112 7.20 -13.89 0.64
C ASP A 112 7.67 -12.45 0.90
N THR A 113 6.85 -11.48 0.51
CA THR A 113 7.03 -10.05 0.78
C THR A 113 5.75 -9.42 1.31
N PRO A 114 5.29 -9.85 2.51
CA PRO A 114 4.11 -9.27 3.12
C PRO A 114 4.34 -7.79 3.37
N SER A 115 3.30 -7.00 3.17
CA SER A 115 3.37 -5.55 3.33
C SER A 115 2.15 -5.01 4.03
N ALA A 116 2.27 -3.79 4.52
CA ALA A 116 1.18 -3.00 5.04
C ALA A 116 1.35 -1.55 4.65
N ARG A 117 0.20 -0.86 4.51
CA ARG A 117 0.14 0.56 4.19
C ARG A 117 -0.86 1.23 5.10
N VAL A 118 -0.51 2.43 5.56
CA VAL A 118 -1.40 3.35 6.26
C VAL A 118 -1.34 4.70 5.55
N GLU A 119 -2.50 5.21 5.17
CA GLU A 119 -2.65 6.46 4.45
C GLU A 119 -3.35 7.50 5.32
N PHE A 120 -2.72 8.66 5.43
CA PHE A 120 -3.27 9.88 6.03
C PHE A 120 -3.55 10.92 4.93
N THR A 121 -4.01 12.11 5.31
CA THR A 121 -4.21 13.18 4.32
C THR A 121 -2.88 13.66 3.77
N THR A 122 -1.89 13.85 4.65
CA THR A 122 -0.60 14.44 4.27
C THR A 122 0.44 13.39 3.91
N TYR A 123 0.39 12.22 4.54
CA TYR A 123 1.42 11.19 4.46
C TYR A 123 0.85 9.85 4.06
N THR A 124 1.66 9.05 3.36
CA THR A 124 1.46 7.61 3.28
C THR A 124 2.69 6.91 3.82
N VAL A 125 2.46 5.87 4.63
CA VAL A 125 3.50 5.03 5.23
C VAL A 125 3.33 3.61 4.74
N SER A 126 4.41 2.98 4.31
CA SER A 126 4.44 1.59 3.90
C SER A 126 5.48 0.82 4.72
N LEU A 127 5.14 -0.38 5.15
CA LEU A 127 6.03 -1.31 5.85
C LEU A 127 6.00 -2.65 5.12
N THR A 128 7.14 -3.11 4.64
CA THR A 128 7.29 -4.39 3.95
C THR A 128 8.30 -5.26 4.70
N ALA A 129 8.05 -6.56 4.80
CA ALA A 129 9.05 -7.52 5.25
C ALA A 129 9.57 -8.32 4.06
N THR A 130 10.88 -8.60 4.04
CA THR A 130 11.53 -9.38 2.99
C THR A 130 12.32 -10.52 3.62
N TYR A 131 12.12 -11.74 3.12
CA TYR A 131 12.76 -12.98 3.61
C TYR A 131 13.66 -13.61 2.55
N ASP A 132 14.52 -12.80 1.91
CA ASP A 132 15.37 -13.24 0.80
C ASP A 132 16.74 -13.76 1.23
N HIS A 133 17.02 -13.75 2.54
CA HIS A 133 18.30 -14.10 3.16
C HIS A 133 19.47 -13.28 2.61
N ARG A 134 19.23 -12.02 2.25
CA ARG A 134 20.27 -11.06 1.84
C ARG A 134 20.55 -10.05 2.94
N PRO A 135 21.79 -9.99 3.44
CA PRO A 135 22.18 -9.00 4.45
C PRO A 135 21.96 -7.57 3.94
N VAL A 136 21.40 -6.71 4.79
CA VAL A 136 21.18 -5.28 4.52
C VAL A 136 22.50 -4.59 4.20
N THR A 137 23.59 -4.95 4.87
CA THR A 137 24.93 -4.41 4.60
C THR A 137 25.43 -4.65 3.18
N ARG A 138 24.84 -5.59 2.42
CA ARG A 138 25.16 -5.82 1.00
C ARG A 138 24.40 -4.89 0.06
N PHE A 139 23.32 -4.24 0.54
CA PHE A 139 22.57 -3.26 -0.26
C PHE A 139 23.31 -1.94 -0.41
N SER A 140 24.22 -1.55 0.51
CA SER A 140 25.00 -0.31 0.37
C SER A 140 25.85 -0.30 -0.91
N ALA A 141 26.45 -1.44 -1.26
CA ALA A 141 27.21 -1.60 -2.49
C ALA A 141 26.38 -1.36 -3.77
N LEU A 142 25.06 -1.53 -3.72
CA LEU A 142 24.14 -1.26 -4.82
C LEU A 142 23.66 0.20 -4.85
N LEU A 143 23.62 0.84 -3.68
CA LEU A 143 23.12 2.20 -3.47
C LEU A 143 24.24 3.27 -3.49
N GLY A 144 25.50 2.83 -3.59
CA GLY A 144 26.70 3.67 -3.53
C GLY A 144 27.37 3.64 -2.15
N ASP A 145 28.70 3.58 -2.14
CA ASP A 145 29.54 3.38 -0.93
C ASP A 145 29.41 4.50 0.13
N ASP A 146 28.77 5.62 -0.20
CA ASP A 146 28.55 6.78 0.69
C ASP A 146 27.26 6.72 1.51
N GLN A 147 26.47 5.65 1.39
CA GLN A 147 25.24 5.52 2.17
C GLN A 147 25.58 5.21 3.64
N PRO A 148 25.20 6.08 4.59
CA PRO A 148 25.64 5.92 5.96
C PRO A 148 25.01 4.65 6.53
N HIS A 149 25.84 3.65 6.80
CA HIS A 149 25.46 2.52 7.62
C HIS A 149 24.98 3.06 8.97
N ARG A 150 23.69 2.87 9.26
CA ARG A 150 23.08 3.26 10.53
C ARG A 150 22.73 2.01 11.32
N LYS A 151 22.39 2.24 12.58
CA LYS A 151 21.70 1.26 13.39
C LYS A 151 20.34 1.84 13.79
N VAL A 152 19.31 1.03 13.68
CA VAL A 152 17.99 1.31 14.25
C VAL A 152 17.77 0.25 15.31
N LEU A 153 17.61 0.66 16.57
CA LEU A 153 17.41 -0.26 17.70
C LEU A 153 18.49 -1.35 17.81
N GLY A 154 19.74 -1.03 17.46
CA GLY A 154 20.87 -1.97 17.45
C GLY A 154 21.02 -2.81 16.18
N HIS A 155 20.06 -2.75 15.26
CA HIS A 155 20.05 -3.54 14.02
C HIS A 155 20.65 -2.74 12.86
N PRO A 156 21.46 -3.36 11.98
CA PRO A 156 21.97 -2.72 10.77
C PRO A 156 20.86 -2.12 9.91
N ALA A 157 21.06 -0.89 9.44
CA ALA A 157 20.09 -0.17 8.64
C ALA A 157 20.75 0.70 7.57
N ILE A 158 20.02 0.93 6.46
CA ILE A 158 20.41 1.82 5.36
C ILE A 158 19.23 2.72 5.01
N LEU A 159 19.51 4.01 4.84
CA LEU A 159 18.55 5.03 4.40
C LEU A 159 18.75 5.35 2.93
N TYR A 160 17.69 5.59 2.16
CA TYR A 160 17.84 6.03 0.77
C TYR A 160 16.68 6.88 0.22
N SER A 161 17.08 7.62 -0.83
CA SER A 161 16.35 8.21 -1.95
C SER A 161 15.49 7.30 -2.81
N ASP A 162 14.15 7.40 -2.81
CA ASP A 162 13.37 6.90 -3.96
C ASP A 162 12.30 7.89 -4.41
N ARG A 163 11.51 7.51 -5.43
CA ARG A 163 10.31 8.21 -5.88
C ARG A 163 9.18 7.21 -6.08
N THR A 164 7.96 7.62 -5.73
CA THR A 164 6.76 6.85 -6.11
C THR A 164 6.58 6.85 -7.63
N ILE A 165 5.61 6.09 -8.14
CA ILE A 165 5.25 6.13 -9.56
C ILE A 165 4.05 7.07 -9.72
N GLY A 166 4.20 8.11 -10.54
CA GLY A 166 3.12 9.00 -10.92
C GLY A 166 2.45 8.50 -12.19
N VAL A 167 1.12 8.38 -12.16
CA VAL A 167 0.32 8.01 -13.34
C VAL A 167 -0.66 9.14 -13.64
N SER A 168 -0.64 9.63 -14.88
CA SER A 168 -1.56 10.66 -15.37
C SER A 168 -2.43 10.08 -16.49
N PHE A 169 -3.73 10.33 -16.38
CA PHE A 169 -4.74 9.91 -17.34
C PHE A 169 -5.35 11.15 -17.98
N ARG A 170 -5.53 11.13 -19.30
CA ARG A 170 -6.36 12.15 -19.97
C ARG A 170 -7.81 11.69 -19.95
N LEU A 171 -8.71 12.61 -19.59
CA LEU A 171 -10.16 12.35 -19.55
C LEU A 171 -10.79 12.15 -20.94
N ASP A 172 -10.02 12.42 -22.00
CA ASP A 172 -10.39 12.14 -23.40
C ASP A 172 -10.13 10.67 -23.81
N GLY A 173 -9.63 9.83 -22.88
CA GLY A 173 -9.39 8.41 -23.11
C GLY A 173 -8.13 8.10 -23.93
N SER A 174 -7.34 9.12 -24.30
CA SER A 174 -6.10 8.94 -25.05
C SER A 174 -4.88 9.02 -24.13
N ASP A 175 -3.99 8.04 -24.25
CA ASP A 175 -2.69 7.90 -23.58
C ASP A 175 -2.65 7.99 -22.03
N THR A 176 -2.23 6.89 -21.41
CA THR A 176 -1.75 6.88 -20.01
C THR A 176 -0.27 7.18 -20.00
N LYS A 177 0.15 8.20 -19.25
CA LYS A 177 1.58 8.49 -19.04
C LYS A 177 1.98 8.11 -17.63
N SER A 178 3.03 7.33 -17.53
CA SER A 178 3.68 6.96 -16.26
C SER A 178 5.04 7.64 -16.20
N GLY A 179 5.41 8.15 -15.02
CA GLY A 179 6.68 8.78 -14.77
C GLY A 179 7.04 8.79 -13.29
N PRO A 180 8.16 9.41 -12.90
CA PRO A 180 8.50 9.58 -11.51
C PRO A 180 7.42 10.39 -10.78
N GLY A 181 6.95 9.84 -9.67
CA GLY A 181 6.01 10.47 -8.75
C GLY A 181 6.73 11.31 -7.70
N VAL A 182 6.13 11.38 -6.51
CA VAL A 182 6.62 12.20 -5.40
C VAL A 182 7.87 11.57 -4.77
N PRO A 183 8.77 12.39 -4.18
CA PRO A 183 9.90 11.87 -3.41
C PRO A 183 9.46 10.98 -2.25
N ALA A 184 10.18 9.89 -2.06
CA ALA A 184 10.03 8.98 -0.94
C ALA A 184 11.35 8.85 -0.17
N ARG A 185 11.24 8.69 1.15
CA ARG A 185 12.35 8.33 2.03
C ARG A 185 12.12 6.92 2.54
N THR A 186 13.14 6.08 2.42
CA THR A 186 13.07 4.68 2.83
C THR A 186 14.21 4.34 3.77
N VAL A 187 13.91 3.50 4.77
CA VAL A 187 14.89 2.84 5.60
C VAL A 187 14.68 1.33 5.52
N ILE A 188 15.74 0.60 5.18
CA ILE A 188 15.78 -0.86 5.29
C ILE A 188 16.52 -1.18 6.59
N VAL A 189 15.90 -1.99 7.45
CA VAL A 189 16.44 -2.41 8.74
C VAL A 189 16.51 -3.94 8.76
N ALA A 190 17.67 -4.47 9.13
CA ALA A 190 17.85 -5.90 9.30
C ALA A 190 16.93 -6.41 10.42
N ARG A 191 16.37 -7.60 10.23
CA ARG A 191 15.51 -8.23 11.23
C ARG A 191 16.24 -8.52 12.54
N ASP A 192 17.54 -8.77 12.49
CA ASP A 192 18.38 -9.03 13.66
C ASP A 192 19.73 -8.29 13.58
N ALA A 193 20.36 -8.16 14.75
CA ALA A 193 21.64 -7.45 14.88
C ALA A 193 22.82 -8.12 14.14
N ARG A 194 22.69 -9.39 13.72
CA ARG A 194 23.73 -10.12 12.98
C ARG A 194 23.59 -9.97 11.46
N ASP A 195 22.55 -9.29 11.00
CA ASP A 195 22.26 -9.11 9.58
C ASP A 195 22.10 -10.45 8.84
N SER A 196 21.34 -11.39 9.41
CA SER A 196 21.23 -12.76 8.88
C SER A 196 20.56 -12.83 7.49
N GLY A 197 19.90 -11.76 7.06
CA GLY A 197 19.43 -11.55 5.70
C GLY A 197 17.93 -11.38 5.53
N ASP A 198 17.15 -11.42 6.61
CA ASP A 198 15.77 -10.93 6.59
C ASP A 198 15.76 -9.44 6.93
N SER A 199 14.82 -8.68 6.37
CA SER A 199 14.74 -7.23 6.60
C SER A 199 13.32 -6.69 6.61
N TYR A 200 13.17 -5.50 7.19
CA TYR A 200 11.98 -4.67 7.11
C TYR A 200 12.32 -3.37 6.40
N GLU A 201 11.49 -3.01 5.43
CA GLU A 201 11.58 -1.76 4.69
C GLU A 201 10.42 -0.86 5.10
N LEU A 202 10.75 0.32 5.63
CA LEU A 202 9.78 1.35 5.96
C LEU A 202 9.96 2.54 5.02
N THR A 203 8.90 2.92 4.34
CA THR A 203 8.89 4.02 3.37
C THR A 203 7.87 5.08 3.74
N LEU A 204 8.26 6.34 3.62
CA LEU A 204 7.42 7.52 3.78
C LEU A 204 7.42 8.35 2.50
N TRP A 205 6.26 8.86 2.13
CA TRP A 205 6.13 9.95 1.15
C TRP A 205 4.96 10.86 1.53
N ARG A 206 5.00 12.09 1.01
CA ARG A 206 3.96 13.08 1.24
C ARG A 206 3.08 13.24 0.01
N ALA A 207 1.77 13.36 0.24
CA ALA A 207 0.79 13.60 -0.82
C ALA A 207 0.98 14.97 -1.50
N ASP A 208 1.55 15.94 -0.78
CA ASP A 208 1.86 17.29 -1.30
C ASP A 208 3.19 17.37 -2.08
N GLY A 209 3.91 16.27 -2.24
CA GLY A 209 5.18 16.21 -2.96
C GLY A 209 6.39 16.73 -2.17
N GLY A 210 6.22 17.15 -0.92
CA GLY A 210 7.32 17.47 -0.02
C GLY A 210 8.21 16.26 0.25
N VAL A 211 9.50 16.50 0.53
CA VAL A 211 10.45 15.44 0.90
C VAL A 211 10.31 15.16 2.40
N PRO A 212 9.97 13.93 2.83
CA PRO A 212 9.98 13.58 4.25
C PRO A 212 11.36 13.76 4.89
N ASP A 213 11.39 14.05 6.19
CA ASP A 213 12.64 14.14 6.96
C ASP A 213 13.12 12.77 7.45
N ASP A 214 14.44 12.56 7.46
CA ASP A 214 15.05 11.30 7.89
C ASP A 214 14.85 11.04 9.39
N ALA A 215 14.83 12.08 10.23
CA ALA A 215 14.60 11.89 11.66
C ALA A 215 13.15 11.45 11.93
N THR A 216 12.18 11.97 11.18
CA THR A 216 10.80 11.47 11.20
C THR A 216 10.72 9.99 10.81
N LEU A 217 11.38 9.61 9.71
CA LEU A 217 11.41 8.21 9.26
C LEU A 217 12.00 7.27 10.32
N LEU A 218 13.13 7.66 10.89
CA LEU A 218 13.80 6.88 11.94
C LEU A 218 12.96 6.81 13.21
N GLY A 219 12.34 7.90 13.63
CA GLY A 219 11.43 7.94 14.78
C GLY A 219 10.22 7.00 14.60
N VAL A 220 9.65 6.93 13.39
CA VAL A 220 8.61 5.97 13.07
C VAL A 220 9.15 4.54 13.14
N ALA A 221 10.32 4.27 12.54
CA ALA A 221 10.93 2.93 12.56
C ALA A 221 11.19 2.43 13.99
N GLU A 222 11.74 3.28 14.87
CA GLU A 222 12.01 2.95 16.27
C GLU A 222 10.76 2.61 17.08
N LYS A 223 9.59 3.14 16.69
CA LYS A 223 8.32 2.84 17.35
C LYS A 223 7.60 1.66 16.71
N VAL A 224 7.62 1.55 15.39
CA VAL A 224 6.87 0.52 14.65
C VAL A 224 7.56 -0.83 14.71
N LEU A 225 8.88 -0.91 14.53
CA LEU A 225 9.60 -2.17 14.43
C LEU A 225 9.46 -3.06 15.70
N PRO A 226 9.58 -2.53 16.93
CA PRO A 226 9.35 -3.33 18.15
C PRO A 226 7.94 -3.88 18.31
N ALA A 227 6.94 -3.29 17.63
CA ALA A 227 5.56 -3.76 17.68
C ALA A 227 5.32 -4.96 16.74
N ILE A 228 6.27 -5.29 15.86
CA ILE A 228 6.16 -6.42 14.94
C ILE A 228 6.33 -7.73 15.74
N PRO A 229 5.42 -8.71 15.59
CA PRO A 229 5.55 -10.00 16.26
C PRO A 229 6.87 -10.69 15.93
N GLY A 230 7.60 -11.09 16.97
CA GLY A 230 8.89 -11.77 16.81
C GLY A 230 10.07 -10.85 16.51
N TRP A 231 9.92 -9.53 16.70
CA TRP A 231 11.05 -8.59 16.70
C TRP A 231 12.07 -8.97 17.79
N PRO A 232 13.32 -9.31 17.45
CA PRO A 232 14.33 -9.62 18.45
C PRO A 232 14.78 -8.33 19.13
N ALA A 233 14.96 -8.37 20.45
CA ALA A 233 15.52 -7.24 21.17
C ALA A 233 16.94 -6.96 20.65
N GLY A 234 17.23 -5.69 20.35
CA GLY A 234 18.59 -5.24 20.06
C GLY A 234 19.48 -5.56 21.25
N GLY A 235 20.56 -6.30 20.99
CA GLY A 235 21.59 -6.63 21.98
C GLY A 235 22.51 -5.46 22.28
#